data_AF-A0AAW1KY07-F1
#
_entry.id   AF-A0AAW1KY07-F1
#
_cell.length_a   1.000
_cell.length_b   1.000
_cell.length_c   1.000
_cell.angle_alpha   90.00
_cell.angle_beta   90.00
_cell.angle_gamma   90.00
#
_symmetry.space_group_name_H-M   'P 1'
#
loop_
_entity.id
_entity.type
_entity.pdbx_description
1 polymer ?
#
loop_
_entity_poly.entity_id
_entity_poly.type
_entity_poly.pdbx_seq_one_letter_code
_entity_poly.pdbx_strand_id
1 'polypeptide(L)'
;MLEQRSMVWDYLVFIIFVIASTFVALYSKFFGPKENTKADFVFAAGRVSMGAMMLSIARGTLGVRSFLGFPSELVYRGSAMWETLYGMILAYPIVCYVFVPVYFSLGITSVYQYLDLRFKSRLVRCLASGTYIVRQLLNQGVTVFTPCVALNTIIGIPYWVSIFAITIVSIIFTIMGGLKAAILADVMQGLTMIAVSVAIIIQGSIEGGGVGTVIEKNVDGGRLDFFK
;
A
#
# COMPACT_ATOMS: atom_id res chain seq x y z
N MET A 1 25.15 -23.90 9.05
CA MET A 1 25.82 -23.42 7.81
C MET A 1 24.87 -23.28 6.63
N LEU A 2 23.87 -24.15 6.43
CA LEU A 2 22.86 -23.98 5.36
C LEU A 2 21.86 -22.84 5.65
N GLU A 3 21.43 -22.64 6.91
CA GLU A 3 20.57 -21.51 7.31
C GLU A 3 21.25 -20.14 7.17
N GLN A 4 22.54 -20.04 7.52
CA GLN A 4 23.28 -18.78 7.38
C GLN A 4 23.52 -18.41 5.91
N ARG A 5 23.61 -19.42 5.02
CA ARG A 5 23.73 -19.22 3.58
C ARG A 5 22.39 -18.83 2.94
N SER A 6 21.26 -19.38 3.39
CA SER A 6 19.94 -18.96 2.90
C SER A 6 19.64 -17.51 3.30
N MET A 7 19.95 -17.13 4.55
CA MET A 7 19.77 -15.75 5.01
C MET A 7 20.51 -14.75 4.12
N VAL A 8 21.79 -15.00 3.77
CA VAL A 8 22.58 -14.12 2.87
C VAL A 8 21.90 -13.96 1.50
N TRP A 9 21.35 -15.02 0.95
CA TRP A 9 20.59 -14.95 -0.31
C TRP A 9 19.29 -14.16 -0.14
N ASP A 10 18.58 -14.33 0.97
CA ASP A 10 17.36 -13.56 1.27
C ASP A 10 17.67 -12.06 1.41
N TYR A 11 18.78 -11.69 2.06
CA TYR A 11 19.25 -10.30 2.14
C TYR A 11 19.61 -9.73 0.77
N LEU A 12 20.33 -10.49 -0.05
CA LEU A 12 20.71 -10.06 -1.39
C LEU A 12 19.47 -9.86 -2.25
N VAL A 13 18.52 -10.78 -2.23
CA VAL A 13 17.26 -10.65 -2.98
C VAL A 13 16.44 -9.46 -2.49
N PHE A 14 16.33 -9.24 -1.17
CA PHE A 14 15.63 -8.08 -0.61
C PHE A 14 16.28 -6.75 -1.02
N ILE A 15 17.60 -6.64 -0.85
CA ILE A 15 18.36 -5.43 -1.21
C ILE A 15 18.30 -5.20 -2.72
N ILE A 16 18.49 -6.23 -3.54
CA ILE A 16 18.37 -6.14 -4.99
C ILE A 16 16.95 -5.74 -5.40
N PHE A 17 15.92 -6.25 -4.74
CA PHE A 17 14.53 -5.86 -5.03
C PHE A 17 14.24 -4.40 -4.68
N VAL A 18 14.68 -3.93 -3.50
CA VAL A 18 14.55 -2.53 -3.08
C VAL A 18 15.33 -1.62 -4.02
N ILE A 19 16.56 -1.99 -4.38
CA ILE A 19 17.38 -1.23 -5.32
C ILE A 19 16.76 -1.24 -6.71
N ALA A 20 16.33 -2.39 -7.23
CA ALA A 20 15.75 -2.51 -8.56
C ALA A 20 14.43 -1.74 -8.68
N SER A 21 13.54 -1.83 -7.70
CA SER A 21 12.27 -1.07 -7.68
C SER A 21 12.54 0.44 -7.61
N THR A 22 13.50 0.87 -6.80
CA THR A 22 13.92 2.28 -6.72
C THR A 22 14.59 2.74 -8.01
N PHE A 23 15.49 1.93 -8.59
CA PHE A 23 16.28 2.26 -9.77
C PHE A 23 15.42 2.30 -11.03
N VAL A 24 14.41 1.43 -11.17
CA VAL A 24 13.46 1.48 -12.30
C VAL A 24 12.61 2.76 -12.24
N ALA A 25 12.19 3.19 -11.04
CA ALA A 25 11.49 4.45 -10.87
C ALA A 25 12.38 5.65 -11.23
N LEU A 26 13.63 5.65 -10.78
CA LEU A 26 14.61 6.69 -11.10
C LEU A 26 14.98 6.71 -12.59
N TYR A 27 15.16 5.54 -13.20
CA TYR A 27 15.46 5.37 -14.62
C TYR A 27 14.31 5.90 -15.49
N SER A 28 13.05 5.65 -15.09
CA SER A 28 11.88 6.20 -15.76
C SER A 28 11.82 7.73 -15.73
N LYS A 29 12.41 8.38 -14.71
CA LYS A 29 12.54 9.84 -14.67
C LYS A 29 13.69 10.36 -15.54
N PHE A 30 14.85 9.71 -15.52
CA PHE A 30 16.01 10.14 -16.31
C PHE A 30 15.82 9.92 -17.82
N PHE A 31 15.14 8.85 -18.22
CA PHE A 31 14.85 8.50 -19.62
C PHE A 31 13.41 8.79 -20.05
N GLY A 32 12.56 9.29 -19.14
CA GLY A 32 11.19 9.70 -19.44
C GLY A 32 11.12 11.11 -20.06
N PRO A 33 10.03 11.43 -20.79
CA PRO A 33 9.85 12.78 -21.34
C PRO A 33 9.80 13.82 -20.21
N LYS A 34 10.61 14.87 -20.32
CA LYS A 34 10.73 15.96 -19.33
C LYS A 34 9.37 16.60 -19.04
N GLU A 35 8.99 16.64 -17.76
CA GLU A 35 7.82 17.38 -17.26
C GLU A 35 8.21 18.85 -17.07
N ASN A 36 7.59 19.76 -17.82
CA ASN A 36 7.97 21.19 -17.83
C ASN A 36 7.10 22.08 -16.91
N THR A 37 6.01 21.56 -16.33
CA THR A 37 5.02 22.37 -15.59
C THR A 37 4.60 21.72 -14.27
N LYS A 38 4.34 22.51 -13.21
CA LYS A 38 3.81 22.02 -11.91
C LYS A 38 2.51 21.23 -12.04
N ALA A 39 1.70 21.54 -13.06
CA ALA A 39 0.49 20.79 -13.40
C ALA A 39 0.79 19.40 -13.98
N ASP A 40 1.85 19.23 -14.78
CA ASP A 40 2.28 17.90 -15.24
C ASP A 40 2.80 17.06 -14.07
N PHE A 41 3.51 17.69 -13.13
CA PHE A 41 4.02 17.05 -11.92
C PHE A 41 2.91 16.58 -10.97
N VAL A 42 1.78 17.31 -10.90
CA VAL A 42 0.65 17.02 -9.99
C VAL A 42 -0.46 16.19 -10.64
N PHE A 43 -0.65 16.30 -11.96
CA PHE A 43 -1.78 15.65 -12.65
C PHE A 43 -1.37 14.51 -13.58
N ALA A 44 -0.07 14.26 -13.81
CA ALA A 44 0.41 13.23 -14.75
C ALA A 44 -0.41 13.25 -16.07
N ALA A 45 -0.68 14.47 -16.57
CA ALA A 45 -1.77 14.72 -17.48
C ALA A 45 -1.59 13.97 -18.81
N GLY A 46 -2.46 12.97 -19.04
CA GLY A 46 -2.69 12.38 -20.36
C GLY A 46 -1.68 11.36 -20.89
N ARG A 47 -0.64 10.97 -20.13
CA ARG A 47 0.40 10.03 -20.62
C ARG A 47 0.56 8.74 -19.81
N VAL A 48 -0.29 8.52 -18.80
CA VAL A 48 -0.24 7.31 -17.96
C VAL A 48 -1.43 6.42 -18.30
N SER A 49 -1.18 5.13 -18.53
CA SER A 49 -2.24 4.15 -18.80
C SER A 49 -3.26 4.14 -17.65
N MET A 50 -4.55 4.11 -18.00
CA MET A 50 -5.65 4.05 -17.02
C MET A 50 -5.46 2.86 -16.06
N GLY A 51 -5.02 1.71 -16.57
CA GLY A 51 -4.74 0.53 -15.74
C GLY A 51 -3.60 0.76 -14.74
N ALA A 52 -2.55 1.49 -15.13
CA ALA A 52 -1.45 1.84 -14.24
C ALA A 52 -1.90 2.78 -13.11
N MET A 53 -2.78 3.73 -13.42
CA MET A 53 -3.36 4.64 -12.44
C MET A 53 -4.27 3.89 -11.45
N MET A 54 -5.14 2.99 -11.94
CA MET A 54 -6.00 2.18 -11.09
C MET A 54 -5.18 1.29 -10.15
N LEU A 55 -4.11 0.67 -10.65
CA LEU A 55 -3.24 -0.18 -9.85
C LEU A 55 -2.46 0.62 -8.80
N SER A 56 -1.99 1.84 -9.11
CA SER A 56 -1.35 2.70 -8.12
C SER A 56 -2.32 3.15 -7.03
N ILE A 57 -3.56 3.52 -7.38
CA ILE A 57 -4.60 3.82 -6.39
C ILE A 57 -4.89 2.60 -5.51
N ALA A 58 -5.06 1.42 -6.11
CA ALA A 58 -5.30 0.17 -5.39
C ALA A 58 -4.13 -0.21 -4.47
N ARG A 59 -2.90 -0.03 -4.94
CA ARG A 59 -1.71 -0.27 -4.12
C ARG A 59 -1.62 0.72 -2.97
N GLY A 60 -1.95 1.99 -3.21
CA GLY A 60 -1.93 3.03 -2.18
C GLY A 60 -2.93 2.76 -1.06
N THR A 61 -4.08 2.14 -1.37
CA THR A 61 -5.05 1.71 -0.36
C THR A 61 -4.64 0.40 0.33
N LEU A 62 -4.10 -0.56 -0.42
CA LEU A 62 -3.56 -1.82 0.07
C LEU A 62 -2.12 -1.65 0.59
N GLY A 63 -1.97 -0.91 1.69
CA GLY A 63 -0.67 -0.72 2.34
C GLY A 63 -0.16 -1.98 3.07
N VAL A 64 1.02 -1.85 3.71
CA VAL A 64 1.65 -2.93 4.52
C VAL A 64 0.70 -3.54 5.56
N ARG A 65 -0.22 -2.71 6.10
CA ARG A 65 -1.25 -3.16 7.05
C ARG A 65 -2.21 -4.17 6.47
N SER A 66 -2.58 -4.06 5.21
CA SER A 66 -3.48 -5.05 4.58
C SER A 66 -2.76 -6.37 4.39
N PHE A 67 -1.48 -6.32 4.00
CA PHE A 67 -0.70 -7.53 3.71
C PHE A 67 -0.37 -8.33 4.98
N LEU A 68 0.04 -7.66 6.07
CA LEU A 68 0.38 -8.34 7.32
C LEU A 68 -0.81 -8.43 8.28
N GLY A 69 -1.67 -7.41 8.30
CA GLY A 69 -2.76 -7.29 9.26
C GLY A 69 -3.97 -8.15 8.93
N PHE A 70 -4.36 -8.29 7.65
CA PHE A 70 -5.53 -9.11 7.33
C PHE A 70 -5.34 -10.61 7.60
N PRO A 71 -4.21 -11.24 7.24
CA PRO A 71 -3.98 -12.64 7.62
C PRO A 71 -3.90 -12.84 9.13
N SER A 72 -3.27 -11.92 9.87
CA SER A 72 -3.24 -12.02 11.34
C SER A 72 -4.62 -11.87 11.95
N GLU A 73 -5.42 -10.92 11.47
CA GLU A 73 -6.77 -10.69 11.97
C GLU A 73 -7.67 -11.89 11.69
N LEU A 74 -7.55 -12.51 10.51
CA LEU A 74 -8.28 -13.74 10.18
C LEU A 74 -7.92 -14.91 11.12
N VAL A 75 -6.68 -14.99 11.59
CA VAL A 75 -6.26 -16.03 12.55
C VAL A 75 -6.81 -15.76 13.95
N TYR A 76 -6.87 -14.50 14.39
CA TYR A 76 -7.32 -14.13 15.74
C TYR A 76 -8.83 -13.94 15.88
N ARG A 77 -9.47 -13.30 14.91
CA ARG A 77 -10.91 -12.97 14.89
C ARG A 77 -11.73 -13.83 13.94
N GLY A 78 -11.11 -14.70 13.14
CA GLY A 78 -11.82 -15.55 12.20
C GLY A 78 -12.58 -14.76 11.13
N SER A 79 -13.74 -15.27 10.77
CA SER A 79 -14.60 -14.76 9.70
C SER A 79 -15.21 -13.37 9.97
N ALA A 80 -15.16 -12.85 11.20
CA ALA A 80 -15.65 -11.51 11.50
C ALA A 80 -14.91 -10.40 10.72
N MET A 81 -13.67 -10.66 10.27
CA MET A 81 -12.93 -9.75 9.41
C MET A 81 -13.67 -9.43 8.08
N TRP A 82 -14.50 -10.36 7.59
CA TRP A 82 -15.21 -10.21 6.31
C TRP A 82 -16.19 -9.03 6.31
N GLU A 83 -16.70 -8.59 7.46
CA GLU A 83 -17.52 -7.38 7.57
C GLU A 83 -16.81 -6.15 7.01
N THR A 84 -15.50 -6.03 7.24
CA THR A 84 -14.69 -4.93 6.70
C THR A 84 -14.62 -5.00 5.17
N LEU A 85 -14.51 -6.21 4.62
CA LEU A 85 -14.47 -6.41 3.17
C LEU A 85 -15.81 -6.07 2.52
N TYR A 86 -16.93 -6.52 3.09
CA TYR A 86 -18.27 -6.16 2.60
C TYR A 86 -18.51 -4.65 2.67
N GLY A 87 -18.11 -3.99 3.75
CA GLY A 87 -18.19 -2.54 3.89
C GLY A 87 -17.40 -1.80 2.81
N MET A 88 -16.19 -2.26 2.50
CA MET A 88 -15.38 -1.69 1.41
C MET A 88 -16.03 -1.90 0.04
N ILE A 89 -16.52 -3.11 -0.25
CA ILE A 89 -17.17 -3.44 -1.52
C ILE A 89 -18.40 -2.54 -1.77
N LEU A 90 -19.17 -2.23 -0.73
CA LEU A 90 -20.32 -1.33 -0.83
C LEU A 90 -19.92 0.15 -0.93
N ALA A 91 -18.86 0.56 -0.23
CA ALA A 91 -18.41 1.95 -0.22
C ALA A 91 -17.82 2.41 -1.56
N TYR A 92 -17.05 1.57 -2.25
CA TYR A 92 -16.36 1.98 -3.49
C TYR A 92 -17.32 2.42 -4.61
N PRO A 93 -18.40 1.68 -4.96
CA PRO A 93 -19.38 2.12 -5.94
C PRO A 93 -20.04 3.45 -5.55
N ILE A 94 -20.39 3.63 -4.28
CA ILE A 94 -21.00 4.88 -3.80
C ILE A 94 -20.04 6.05 -4.02
N VAL A 95 -18.76 5.90 -3.68
CA VAL A 95 -17.74 6.93 -3.91
C VAL A 95 -17.59 7.23 -5.40
N CYS A 96 -17.48 6.21 -6.24
CA CYS A 96 -17.30 6.37 -7.69
C CYS A 96 -18.50 7.00 -8.39
N TYR A 97 -19.74 6.63 -8.03
CA TYR A 97 -20.95 7.13 -8.71
C TYR A 97 -21.53 8.41 -8.12
N VAL A 98 -21.31 8.68 -6.83
CA VAL A 98 -21.90 9.85 -6.15
C VAL A 98 -20.87 10.95 -5.95
N PHE A 99 -19.70 10.63 -5.38
CA PHE A 99 -18.75 11.66 -4.94
C PHE A 99 -17.81 12.11 -6.05
N VAL A 100 -17.25 11.18 -6.83
CA VAL A 100 -16.33 11.50 -7.94
C VAL A 100 -16.94 12.48 -8.97
N PRO A 101 -18.17 12.29 -9.50
CA PRO A 101 -18.72 13.22 -10.49
C PRO A 101 -18.98 14.61 -9.90
N VAL A 102 -19.33 14.70 -8.62
CA VAL A 102 -19.47 15.99 -7.92
C VAL A 102 -18.12 16.70 -7.85
N TYR A 103 -17.06 16.02 -7.40
CA TYR A 103 -15.75 16.66 -7.30
C TYR A 103 -15.17 17.04 -8.67
N PHE A 104 -15.39 16.21 -9.68
CA PHE A 104 -14.90 16.47 -11.03
C PHE A 104 -15.63 17.66 -11.67
N SER A 105 -16.95 17.79 -11.48
CA SER A 105 -17.73 18.93 -12.00
C SER A 105 -17.38 20.26 -11.31
N LEU A 106 -16.96 20.23 -10.05
CA LEU A 106 -16.48 21.41 -9.32
C LEU A 106 -15.02 21.79 -9.67
N GLY A 107 -14.27 20.96 -10.39
CA GLY A 107 -12.88 21.25 -10.79
C GLY A 107 -11.92 21.46 -9.60
N ILE A 108 -12.26 20.91 -8.44
CA ILE A 108 -11.47 21.08 -7.22
C ILE A 108 -10.25 20.16 -7.21
N THR A 109 -9.12 20.69 -6.74
CA THR A 109 -7.86 19.91 -6.64
C THR A 109 -7.72 19.19 -5.30
N SER A 110 -8.52 19.58 -4.31
CA SER A 110 -8.52 19.00 -2.97
C SER A 110 -9.96 18.84 -2.47
N VAL A 111 -10.27 17.69 -1.88
CA VAL A 111 -11.58 17.43 -1.26
C VAL A 111 -11.90 18.48 -0.18
N TYR A 112 -10.90 19.02 0.53
CA TYR A 112 -11.12 20.07 1.54
C TYR A 112 -11.52 21.42 0.95
N GLN A 113 -11.25 21.65 -0.34
CA GLN A 113 -11.72 22.83 -1.05
C GLN A 113 -13.24 22.80 -1.24
N TYR A 114 -13.84 21.61 -1.32
CA TYR A 114 -15.30 21.47 -1.30
C TYR A 114 -15.91 22.03 -0.01
N LEU A 115 -15.27 21.79 1.14
CA LEU A 115 -15.75 22.32 2.43
C LEU A 115 -15.69 23.86 2.47
N ASP A 116 -14.65 24.44 1.90
CA ASP A 116 -14.52 25.90 1.74
C ASP A 116 -15.66 26.46 0.88
N LEU A 117 -15.95 25.81 -0.26
CA LEU A 117 -17.04 26.23 -1.16
C LEU A 117 -18.43 26.04 -0.54
N ARG A 118 -18.63 24.97 0.23
CA ARG A 118 -19.92 24.64 0.85
C ARG A 118 -20.23 25.49 2.08
N PHE A 119 -19.25 25.70 2.95
CA PHE A 119 -19.41 26.42 4.22
C PHE A 119 -18.93 27.89 4.15
N LYS A 120 -18.34 28.32 3.02
CA LYS A 120 -17.76 29.66 2.81
C LYS A 120 -16.77 30.06 3.90
N SER A 121 -16.06 29.10 4.48
CA SER A 121 -15.18 29.31 5.62
C SER A 121 -13.83 28.64 5.43
N ARG A 122 -12.80 29.48 5.37
CA ARG A 122 -11.39 29.03 5.33
C ARG A 122 -10.99 28.29 6.61
N LEU A 123 -11.63 28.59 7.74
CA LEU A 123 -11.35 27.92 9.02
C LEU A 123 -11.74 26.43 8.94
N VAL A 124 -12.90 26.12 8.36
CA VAL A 124 -13.34 24.71 8.20
C VAL A 124 -12.38 23.94 7.31
N ARG A 125 -11.91 24.56 6.22
CA ARG A 125 -10.88 23.97 5.35
C ARG A 125 -9.59 23.69 6.10
N CYS A 126 -9.05 24.67 6.84
CA CYS A 126 -7.81 24.52 7.60
C CYS A 126 -7.93 23.47 8.71
N LEU A 127 -9.05 23.42 9.43
CA LEU A 127 -9.29 22.43 10.47
C LEU A 127 -9.41 21.02 9.89
N ALA A 128 -10.15 20.86 8.80
CA ALA A 128 -10.31 19.56 8.13
C ALA A 128 -8.98 19.05 7.56
N SER A 129 -8.23 19.93 6.87
CA SER A 129 -6.91 19.57 6.34
C SER A 129 -5.90 19.31 7.46
N GLY A 130 -5.92 20.10 8.54
CA GLY A 130 -5.04 19.93 9.69
C GLY A 130 -5.28 18.59 10.39
N THR A 131 -6.55 18.27 10.65
CA THR A 131 -6.94 16.97 11.23
C THR A 131 -6.50 15.82 10.32
N TYR A 132 -6.66 15.96 9.00
CA TYR A 132 -6.20 14.95 8.07
C TYR A 132 -4.69 14.75 8.10
N ILE A 133 -3.90 15.84 8.11
CA ILE A 133 -2.44 15.78 8.16
C ILE A 133 -2.00 15.07 9.44
N VAL A 134 -2.57 15.42 10.60
CA VAL A 134 -2.24 14.77 11.88
C VAL A 134 -2.59 13.28 11.84
N ARG A 135 -3.81 12.94 11.39
CA ARG A 135 -4.23 11.53 11.23
C ARG A 135 -3.32 10.77 10.28
N GLN A 136 -2.92 11.40 9.18
CA GLN A 136 -2.05 10.80 8.17
C GLN A 136 -0.63 10.59 8.71
N LEU A 137 -0.07 11.54 9.46
CA LEU A 137 1.25 11.42 10.09
C LEU A 137 1.29 10.23 11.05
N LEU A 138 0.31 10.12 11.95
CA LEU A 138 0.22 8.99 12.88
C LEU A 138 0.11 7.65 12.15
N ASN A 139 -0.71 7.63 11.10
CA ASN A 139 -0.96 6.43 10.31
C ASN A 139 0.29 5.99 9.51
N GLN A 140 1.02 6.93 8.92
CA GLN A 140 2.27 6.66 8.21
C GLN A 140 3.37 6.19 9.19
N GLY A 141 3.42 6.73 10.40
CA GLY A 141 4.32 6.26 11.46
C GLY A 141 4.14 4.78 11.78
N VAL A 142 2.88 4.34 11.99
CA VAL A 142 2.56 2.92 12.18
C VAL A 142 2.97 2.09 10.96
N THR A 143 2.70 2.60 9.76
CA THR A 143 2.99 1.89 8.50
C THR A 143 4.49 1.65 8.31
N VAL A 144 5.35 2.60 8.69
CA VAL A 144 6.82 2.44 8.65
C VAL A 144 7.33 1.52 9.77
N PHE A 145 6.66 1.53 10.92
CA PHE A 145 7.05 0.70 12.06
C PHE A 145 6.73 -0.80 11.85
N THR A 146 5.59 -1.13 11.24
CA THR A 146 5.19 -2.53 10.99
C THR A 146 6.28 -3.40 10.32
N PRO A 147 6.89 -2.99 9.19
CA PRO A 147 7.96 -3.78 8.58
C PRO A 147 9.23 -3.82 9.43
N CYS A 148 9.53 -2.77 10.21
CA CYS A 148 10.68 -2.78 11.13
C CYS A 148 10.52 -3.85 12.21
N VAL A 149 9.31 -4.04 12.71
CA VAL A 149 8.99 -5.10 13.67
C VAL A 149 9.15 -6.47 13.03
N ALA A 150 8.59 -6.66 11.83
CA ALA A 150 8.73 -7.92 11.10
C ALA A 150 10.21 -8.26 10.81
N LEU A 151 11.01 -7.28 10.38
CA LEU A 151 12.45 -7.45 10.17
C LEU A 151 13.16 -7.80 11.47
N ASN A 152 12.86 -7.14 12.59
CA ASN A 152 13.49 -7.49 13.86
C ASN A 152 13.17 -8.93 14.30
N THR A 153 11.93 -9.40 14.12
CA THR A 153 11.53 -10.76 14.51
C THR A 153 12.20 -11.84 13.66
N ILE A 154 12.32 -11.62 12.35
CA ILE A 154 12.88 -12.62 11.43
C ILE A 154 14.42 -12.58 11.43
N ILE A 155 14.98 -11.37 11.54
CA ILE A 155 16.38 -11.07 11.19
C ILE A 155 17.20 -10.66 12.43
N GLY A 156 16.57 -10.21 13.51
CA GLY A 156 17.25 -9.72 14.71
C GLY A 156 17.87 -8.33 14.56
N ILE A 157 17.63 -7.61 13.45
CA ILE A 157 18.15 -6.25 13.26
C ILE A 157 17.49 -5.29 14.27
N PRO A 158 18.25 -4.48 15.01
CA PRO A 158 17.67 -3.53 15.96
C PRO A 158 16.78 -2.50 15.26
N TYR A 159 15.63 -2.20 15.85
CA TYR A 159 14.58 -1.35 15.25
C TYR A 159 15.11 -0.01 14.73
N TRP A 160 16.03 0.63 15.46
CA TRP A 160 16.61 1.92 15.09
C TRP A 160 17.30 1.89 13.73
N VAL A 161 18.05 0.83 13.42
CA VAL A 161 18.79 0.70 12.16
C VAL A 161 17.81 0.55 10.99
N SER A 162 16.77 -0.27 11.14
CA SER A 162 15.75 -0.46 10.12
C SER A 162 14.95 0.81 9.86
N ILE A 163 14.59 1.55 10.91
CA ILE A 163 13.87 2.82 10.78
C ILE A 163 14.72 3.83 10.00
N PHE A 164 15.98 4.05 10.40
CA PHE A 164 16.86 4.99 9.71
C PHE A 164 17.06 4.60 8.23
N ALA A 165 17.29 3.32 7.94
CA ALA A 165 17.49 2.85 6.58
C ALA A 165 16.24 3.11 5.70
N ILE A 166 15.06 2.72 6.17
CA ILE A 166 13.80 2.91 5.43
C ILE A 166 13.50 4.40 5.26
N THR A 167 13.71 5.22 6.29
CA THR A 167 13.49 6.67 6.21
C THR A 167 14.42 7.34 5.20
N ILE A 168 15.71 7.00 5.19
CA ILE A 168 16.67 7.57 4.23
C ILE A 168 16.28 7.19 2.80
N VAL A 169 16.00 5.90 2.54
CA VAL A 169 15.58 5.43 1.22
C VAL A 169 14.28 6.12 0.79
N SER A 170 13.32 6.24 1.70
CA SER A 170 12.05 6.91 1.41
C SER A 170 12.24 8.39 1.11
N ILE A 171 13.09 9.12 1.84
CA ILE A 171 13.37 10.54 1.59
C ILE A 171 14.00 10.73 0.21
N ILE A 172 15.02 9.93 -0.10
CA ILE A 172 15.69 9.96 -1.42
C ILE A 172 14.66 9.69 -2.52
N PHE A 173 13.82 8.67 -2.34
CA PHE A 173 12.77 8.33 -3.27
C PHE A 173 11.75 9.46 -3.44
N THR A 174 11.29 10.10 -2.36
CA THR A 174 10.33 11.22 -2.43
C THR A 174 10.92 12.43 -3.16
N ILE A 175 12.18 12.78 -2.89
CA ILE A 175 12.86 13.90 -3.55
C ILE A 175 13.03 13.63 -5.04
N MET A 176 13.30 12.37 -5.41
CA MET A 176 13.62 12.02 -6.78
C MET A 176 12.42 11.55 -7.62
N GLY A 177 11.32 11.06 -7.05
CA GLY A 177 10.30 10.29 -7.78
C GLY A 177 9.41 11.07 -8.73
N GLY A 178 8.79 12.18 -8.31
CA GLY A 178 7.67 12.77 -9.08
C GLY A 178 6.46 11.82 -9.21
N LEU A 179 5.30 12.34 -9.60
CA LEU A 179 4.06 11.55 -9.58
C LEU A 179 4.08 10.40 -10.58
N LYS A 180 4.61 10.61 -11.79
CA LYS A 180 4.66 9.59 -12.82
C LYS A 180 5.56 8.40 -12.45
N ALA A 181 6.75 8.67 -11.90
CA ALA A 181 7.65 7.59 -11.51
C ALA A 181 7.15 6.87 -10.25
N ALA A 182 6.45 7.57 -9.35
CA ALA A 182 5.75 6.95 -8.23
C ALA A 182 4.67 5.97 -8.73
N ILE A 183 3.85 6.35 -9.72
CA ILE A 183 2.83 5.44 -10.29
C ILE A 183 3.49 4.19 -10.90
N LEU A 184 4.60 4.33 -11.63
CA LEU A 184 5.30 3.18 -12.19
C LEU A 184 5.89 2.26 -11.10
N ALA A 185 6.48 2.85 -10.05
CA ALA A 185 6.97 2.11 -8.90
C ALA A 185 5.84 1.34 -8.20
N ASP A 186 4.68 1.98 -8.03
CA ASP A 186 3.49 1.35 -7.44
C ASP A 186 2.94 0.21 -8.27
N VAL A 187 2.93 0.35 -9.61
CA VAL A 187 2.51 -0.72 -10.53
C VAL A 187 3.41 -1.94 -10.38
N MET A 188 4.72 -1.74 -10.44
CA MET A 188 5.69 -2.83 -10.30
C MET A 188 5.58 -3.49 -8.93
N GLN A 189 5.51 -2.69 -7.87
CA GLN A 189 5.40 -3.21 -6.51
C GLN A 189 4.06 -3.92 -6.27
N GLY A 190 2.96 -3.41 -6.83
CA GLY A 190 1.64 -4.04 -6.78
C GLY A 190 1.63 -5.41 -7.48
N LEU A 191 2.22 -5.50 -8.68
CA LEU A 191 2.35 -6.78 -9.40
C LEU A 191 3.21 -7.78 -8.62
N THR A 192 4.35 -7.34 -8.07
CA THR A 192 5.17 -8.22 -7.23
C THR A 192 4.40 -8.68 -5.99
N MET A 193 3.65 -7.78 -5.34
CA MET A 193 2.87 -8.14 -4.16
C MET A 193 1.83 -9.23 -4.48
N ILE A 194 1.15 -9.13 -5.62
CA ILE A 194 0.20 -10.17 -6.08
C ILE A 194 0.94 -11.49 -6.33
N ALA A 195 2.06 -11.46 -7.06
CA ALA A 195 2.84 -12.66 -7.36
C ALA A 195 3.34 -13.36 -6.09
N VAL A 196 3.86 -12.61 -5.13
CA VAL A 196 4.32 -13.14 -3.83
C VAL A 196 3.17 -13.71 -3.02
N SER A 197 2.01 -13.04 -2.96
CA SER A 197 0.82 -13.59 -2.31
C SER A 197 0.40 -14.93 -2.90
N VAL A 198 0.34 -15.03 -4.24
CA VAL A 198 -0.04 -16.27 -4.91
C VAL A 198 0.98 -17.38 -4.62
N ALA A 199 2.28 -17.06 -4.66
CA ALA A 199 3.33 -18.03 -4.32
C ALA A 199 3.20 -18.54 -2.88
N ILE A 200 2.96 -17.64 -1.91
CA ILE A 200 2.74 -18.01 -0.50
C ILE A 200 1.51 -18.90 -0.35
N ILE A 201 0.41 -18.58 -1.04
CA ILE A 201 -0.82 -19.38 -0.99
C ILE A 201 -0.58 -20.78 -1.56
N ILE A 202 0.12 -20.90 -2.69
CA ILE A 202 0.43 -22.18 -3.31
C ILE A 202 1.32 -23.01 -2.39
N GLN A 203 2.43 -22.45 -1.91
CA GLN A 203 3.36 -23.16 -1.04
C GLN A 203 2.71 -23.55 0.30
N GLY A 204 1.96 -22.65 0.90
CA GLY A 204 1.18 -22.94 2.12
C GLY A 204 0.12 -24.02 1.91
N SER A 205 -0.46 -24.12 0.71
CA SER A 205 -1.40 -25.19 0.37
C SER A 205 -0.70 -26.54 0.20
N ILE A 206 0.50 -26.57 -0.36
CA ILE A 206 1.29 -27.80 -0.54
C ILE A 206 1.76 -28.31 0.82
N GLU A 207 2.37 -27.46 1.65
CA GLU A 207 2.83 -27.80 2.99
C GLU A 207 1.68 -28.15 3.94
N GLY A 208 0.50 -27.54 3.72
CA GLY A 208 -0.71 -27.79 4.50
C GLY A 208 -1.38 -29.15 4.27
N GLY A 209 -0.89 -29.96 3.33
CA GLY A 209 -1.48 -31.26 2.95
C GLY A 209 -2.46 -31.19 1.78
N GLY A 210 -2.50 -30.08 1.04
CA GLY A 210 -3.44 -29.80 -0.03
C GLY A 210 -4.52 -28.79 0.37
N VAL A 211 -5.14 -28.16 -0.64
CA VAL A 211 -6.17 -27.11 -0.43
C VAL A 211 -7.35 -27.63 0.41
N GLY A 212 -7.71 -28.91 0.25
CA GLY A 212 -8.79 -29.56 1.02
C GLY A 212 -8.49 -29.58 2.52
N THR A 213 -7.30 -30.03 2.92
CA THR A 213 -6.89 -30.11 4.33
C THR A 213 -6.71 -28.72 4.96
N VAL A 214 -6.32 -27.72 4.17
CA VAL A 214 -6.27 -26.32 4.65
C VAL A 214 -7.66 -25.78 4.93
N ILE A 215 -8.64 -26.08 4.09
CA ILE A 215 -10.04 -25.67 4.31
C ILE A 215 -10.59 -26.37 5.56
N GLU A 216 -10.38 -27.69 5.67
CA GLU A 216 -10.84 -28.49 6.80
C GLU A 216 -10.27 -28.00 8.13
N LYS A 217 -8.96 -27.69 8.20
CA LYS A 217 -8.34 -27.07 9.38
C LYS A 217 -8.89 -25.69 9.73
N ASN A 218 -9.33 -24.90 8.75
CA ASN A 218 -9.94 -23.60 9.02
C ASN A 218 -11.41 -23.73 9.45
N VAL A 219 -12.12 -24.77 9.00
CA VAL A 219 -13.45 -25.14 9.52
C VAL A 219 -13.33 -25.62 10.97
N ASP A 220 -12.43 -26.57 11.24
CA ASP A 220 -12.20 -27.13 12.59
C ASP A 220 -11.67 -26.08 13.57
N GLY A 221 -10.87 -25.13 13.07
CA GLY A 221 -10.37 -24.00 13.83
C GLY A 221 -11.41 -22.91 14.12
N GLY A 222 -12.67 -23.08 13.67
CA GLY A 222 -13.74 -22.10 13.85
C GLY A 222 -13.51 -20.78 13.11
N ARG A 223 -12.57 -20.74 12.16
CA ARG A 223 -12.17 -19.50 11.45
C ARG A 223 -13.11 -19.12 10.31
N LEU A 224 -14.02 -20.02 9.94
CA LEU A 224 -15.02 -19.84 8.90
C LEU A 224 -16.45 -19.68 9.45
N ASP A 225 -16.60 -19.58 10.78
CA ASP A 225 -17.90 -19.44 11.43
C ASP A 225 -18.32 -17.95 11.45
N PHE A 226 -19.14 -17.53 10.48
CA PHE A 226 -19.44 -16.10 10.25
C PHE A 226 -20.31 -15.44 11.34
N PHE A 227 -20.94 -16.23 12.21
CA PHE A 227 -22.03 -15.75 13.10
C PHE A 227 -21.82 -16.09 14.58
N LYS A 228 -20.58 -16.25 15.04
CA LYS A 228 -20.27 -16.55 16.45
C LYS A 228 -19.72 -15.35 17.21
#